data_AF-A0AAD6ZBV2-F1
#
_entry.id   AF-A0AAD6ZBV2-F1
#
_cell.length_a   1.000
_cell.length_b   1.000
_cell.length_c   1.000
_cell.angle_alpha   90.00
_cell.angle_beta   90.00
_cell.angle_gamma   90.00
#
_symmetry.space_group_name_H-M   'P 1'
#
loop_
_entity.id
_entity.type
_entity.pdbx_description
1 polymer ?
#
loop_
_entity_poly.entity_id
_entity_poly.type
_entity_poly.pdbx_seq_one_letter_code
_entity_poly.pdbx_strand_id
1 'polypeptide(L)'
;MSRSTNSQLSEQKPNITTSPVDRVSIADAAIENAISMLSPDAQFDGQSLGYAAQLYSLMAEFDIASNQTKYADTLRQNFLKAPHRQSNFSDLLSYGHAAAIAYTAYKDPVFRDYAVQSWYFGRTYTLSAQEVAAGKSAVKNFSLTQECQDLTMAGGTFWATDANSPALASLGTG
;
A
#
# COMPACT_ATOMS: atom_id res chain seq x y z
N MET A 1 -36.14 -6.46 31.88
CA MET A 1 -35.07 -5.53 32.29
C MET A 1 -34.25 -5.19 31.05
N SER A 2 -34.52 -4.05 30.45
CA SER A 2 -33.89 -3.60 29.19
C SER A 2 -32.71 -2.69 29.55
N ARG A 3 -31.48 -3.04 29.13
CA ARG A 3 -30.34 -2.13 29.19
C ARG A 3 -30.23 -1.42 27.84
N SER A 4 -30.68 -0.17 27.82
CA SER A 4 -30.36 0.79 26.77
C SER A 4 -28.93 1.29 27.01
N THR A 5 -28.02 1.05 26.06
CA THR A 5 -26.75 1.79 25.98
C THR A 5 -26.88 2.81 24.86
N ASN A 6 -27.39 3.98 25.21
CA ASN A 6 -27.22 5.20 24.43
C ASN A 6 -25.76 5.65 24.59
N SER A 7 -24.89 5.14 23.73
CA SER A 7 -23.56 5.72 23.52
C SER A 7 -23.72 6.86 22.52
N GLN A 8 -23.92 8.08 23.02
CA GLN A 8 -23.66 9.27 22.21
C GLN A 8 -22.14 9.33 21.99
N LEU A 9 -21.70 8.93 20.79
CA LEU A 9 -20.37 9.27 20.29
C LEU A 9 -20.32 10.79 20.14
N SER A 10 -19.77 11.49 21.14
CA SER A 10 -19.31 12.86 20.93
C SER A 10 -18.05 12.79 20.07
N GLU A 11 -18.09 13.39 18.88
CA GLU A 11 -16.89 13.61 18.08
C GLU A 11 -15.94 14.51 18.87
N GLN A 12 -14.99 13.91 19.58
CA GLN A 12 -13.87 14.64 20.15
C GLN A 12 -13.04 15.18 18.98
N LYS A 13 -13.17 16.48 18.70
CA LYS A 13 -12.29 17.15 17.76
C LYS A 13 -10.87 17.10 18.33
N PRO A 14 -9.90 16.50 17.63
CA PRO A 14 -8.53 16.47 18.11
C PRO A 14 -8.02 17.92 18.22
N ASN A 15 -7.60 18.31 19.42
CA ASN A 15 -7.00 19.62 19.66
C ASN A 15 -5.52 19.57 19.26
N ILE A 16 -5.22 19.94 18.02
CA ILE A 16 -3.84 19.96 17.53
C ILE A 16 -3.17 21.26 17.99
N THR A 17 -2.34 21.17 19.02
CA THR A 17 -1.66 22.32 19.64
C THR A 17 -0.31 22.66 18.97
N THR A 18 0.23 21.74 18.16
CA THR A 18 1.50 21.91 17.45
C THR A 18 1.31 22.73 16.18
N SER A 19 2.19 23.71 15.94
CA SER A 19 2.08 24.57 14.75
C SER A 19 2.32 23.79 13.45
N PRO A 20 1.79 24.23 12.30
CA PRO A 20 2.08 23.59 11.01
C PRO A 20 3.57 23.46 10.70
N VAL A 21 4.37 24.50 11.01
CA VAL A 21 5.82 24.51 10.78
C VAL A 21 6.52 23.46 11.65
N ASP A 22 6.15 23.37 12.93
CA ASP A 22 6.73 22.37 13.83
C ASP A 22 6.37 20.95 13.38
N ARG A 23 5.14 20.72 12.92
CA ARG A 23 4.72 19.41 12.39
C ARG A 23 5.53 19.01 11.15
N VAL A 24 5.76 19.94 10.23
CA VAL A 24 6.60 19.71 9.04
C VAL A 24 8.03 19.40 9.46
N SER A 25 8.61 20.16 10.40
CA SER A 25 9.97 19.92 10.91
C SER A 25 10.12 18.54 11.57
N ILE A 26 9.15 18.14 12.40
CA ILE A 26 9.14 16.82 13.06
C ILE A 26 9.03 15.69 12.03
N ALA A 27 8.12 15.83 11.06
CA ALA A 27 7.93 14.83 10.01
C ALA A 27 9.19 14.71 9.12
N ASP A 28 9.80 15.84 8.77
CA ASP A 28 11.03 15.87 7.98
C ASP A 28 12.17 15.13 8.69
N ALA A 29 12.40 15.46 9.97
CA ALA A 29 13.42 14.81 10.77
C ALA A 29 13.17 13.29 10.94
N ALA A 30 11.92 12.88 11.08
CA ALA A 30 11.56 11.46 11.18
C ALA A 30 11.81 10.70 9.87
N ILE A 31 11.47 11.31 8.72
CA ILE A 31 11.71 10.72 7.39
C ILE A 31 13.22 10.62 7.13
N GLU A 32 13.99 11.67 7.39
CA GLU A 32 15.45 11.64 7.23
C GLU A 32 16.11 10.58 8.11
N ASN A 33 15.65 10.44 9.36
CA ASN A 33 16.12 9.38 10.24
C ASN A 33 15.80 7.99 9.67
N ALA A 34 14.59 7.77 9.15
CA ALA A 34 14.21 6.50 8.53
C ALA A 34 15.01 6.20 7.24
N ILE A 35 15.29 7.21 6.42
CA ILE A 35 16.15 7.10 5.24
C ILE A 35 17.56 6.67 5.65
N SER A 36 18.10 7.20 6.75
CA SER A 36 19.44 6.84 7.23
C SER A 36 19.58 5.37 7.66
N MET A 37 18.46 4.70 7.91
CA MET A 37 18.40 3.28 8.28
C MET A 37 18.29 2.34 7.07
N LEU A 38 18.17 2.88 5.85
CA LEU A 38 18.17 2.07 4.64
C LEU A 38 19.59 1.57 4.33
N SER A 39 19.66 0.33 3.88
CA SER A 39 20.86 -0.28 3.32
C SER A 39 21.21 0.34 1.95
N PRO A 40 22.40 0.06 1.40
CA PRO A 40 22.80 0.56 0.07
C PRO A 40 21.83 0.19 -1.07
N ASP A 41 21.10 -0.91 -0.92
CA ASP A 41 20.05 -1.39 -1.84
C ASP A 41 18.68 -0.70 -1.62
N ALA A 42 18.68 0.34 -0.78
CA ALA A 42 17.52 1.14 -0.38
C ALA A 42 16.44 0.34 0.37
N GLN A 43 16.80 -0.75 1.05
CA GLN A 43 15.87 -1.57 1.85
C GLN A 43 16.20 -1.51 3.33
N PHE A 44 15.26 -1.89 4.19
CA PHE A 44 15.57 -2.16 5.59
C PHE A 44 16.15 -3.57 5.73
N ASP A 45 17.32 -3.70 6.37
CA ASP A 45 18.01 -4.97 6.51
C ASP A 45 17.16 -6.02 7.25
N GLY A 46 17.03 -7.20 6.64
CA GLY A 46 16.26 -8.31 7.20
C GLY A 46 14.74 -8.13 7.18
N GLN A 47 14.21 -7.09 6.53
CA GLN A 47 12.78 -6.82 6.43
C GLN A 47 12.20 -7.13 5.05
N SER A 48 10.86 -7.25 4.99
CA SER A 48 10.13 -7.32 3.72
C SER A 48 10.31 -6.03 2.92
N LEU A 49 10.38 -6.14 1.58
CA LEU A 49 10.58 -4.98 0.70
C LEU A 49 9.44 -3.95 0.86
N GLY A 50 8.23 -4.39 1.21
CA GLY A 50 7.08 -3.54 1.46
C GLY A 50 7.26 -2.49 2.56
N TYR A 51 8.17 -2.70 3.53
CA TYR A 51 8.47 -1.69 4.54
C TYR A 51 9.22 -0.49 3.95
N ALA A 52 10.17 -0.71 3.05
CA ALA A 52 10.83 0.38 2.35
C ALA A 52 9.84 1.14 1.46
N ALA A 53 8.92 0.43 0.79
CA ALA A 53 7.86 1.07 0.01
C ALA A 53 6.94 1.96 0.86
N GLN A 54 6.64 1.58 2.12
CA GLN A 54 5.88 2.46 3.02
C GLN A 54 6.63 3.76 3.33
N LEU A 55 7.95 3.69 3.59
CA LEU A 55 8.77 4.90 3.72
C LEU A 55 8.73 5.73 2.44
N TYR A 56 8.76 5.09 1.27
CA TYR A 56 8.71 5.79 -0.01
C TYR A 56 7.40 6.54 -0.22
N SER A 57 6.26 5.95 0.19
CA SER A 57 4.98 6.65 0.23
C SER A 57 5.06 7.89 1.12
N LEU A 58 5.58 7.75 2.34
CA LEU A 58 5.69 8.87 3.29
C LEU A 58 6.54 10.03 2.75
N MET A 59 7.64 9.73 2.05
CA MET A 59 8.48 10.73 1.40
C MET A 59 7.68 11.53 0.35
N ALA A 60 6.92 10.85 -0.50
CA ALA A 60 6.09 11.51 -1.52
C ALA A 60 4.88 12.25 -0.93
N GLU A 61 4.22 11.69 0.07
CA GLU A 61 3.13 12.34 0.80
C GLU A 61 3.58 13.59 1.53
N PHE A 62 4.77 13.55 2.14
CA PHE A 62 5.38 14.72 2.77
C PHE A 62 5.61 15.84 1.75
N ASP A 63 6.18 15.52 0.59
CA ASP A 63 6.39 16.49 -0.48
C ASP A 63 5.08 17.08 -1.00
N ILE A 64 4.02 16.25 -1.16
CA ILE A 64 2.67 16.74 -1.49
C ILE A 64 2.15 17.69 -0.40
N ALA A 65 2.20 17.26 0.86
CA ALA A 65 1.61 18.00 1.98
C ALA A 65 2.35 19.30 2.31
N SER A 66 3.66 19.34 2.05
CA SER A 66 4.52 20.51 2.27
C SER A 66 4.71 21.37 1.01
N ASN A 67 4.16 20.94 -0.14
CA ASN A 67 4.34 21.56 -1.45
C ASN A 67 5.82 21.70 -1.84
N GLN A 68 6.56 20.60 -1.71
CA GLN A 68 7.99 20.49 -2.00
C GLN A 68 8.26 19.29 -2.93
N THR A 69 9.52 19.17 -3.35
CA THR A 69 10.01 18.03 -4.17
C THR A 69 11.30 17.47 -3.60
N LYS A 70 11.48 17.61 -2.28
CA LYS A 70 12.73 17.32 -1.56
C LYS A 70 13.22 15.90 -1.82
N TYR A 71 12.30 14.95 -1.92
CA TYR A 71 12.62 13.53 -2.00
C TYR A 71 12.55 12.93 -3.41
N ALA A 72 12.23 13.74 -4.43
CA ALA A 72 11.99 13.25 -5.79
C ALA A 72 13.15 12.41 -6.37
N ASP A 73 14.38 12.95 -6.33
CA ASP A 73 15.56 12.28 -6.87
C ASP A 73 15.94 11.03 -6.07
N THR A 74 15.88 11.11 -4.74
CA THR A 74 16.13 9.98 -3.85
C THR A 74 15.16 8.84 -4.11
N LEU A 75 13.86 9.14 -4.22
CA LEU A 75 12.85 8.14 -4.56
C LEU A 75 13.10 7.54 -5.93
N ARG A 76 13.38 8.36 -6.94
CA ARG A 76 13.67 7.86 -8.29
C ARG A 76 14.83 6.87 -8.27
N GLN A 77 15.92 7.19 -7.57
CA GLN A 77 17.07 6.29 -7.44
C GLN A 77 16.74 5.01 -6.65
N ASN A 78 15.99 5.13 -5.57
CA ASN A 78 15.61 3.99 -4.73
C ASN A 78 14.73 2.99 -5.49
N PHE A 79 13.75 3.46 -6.26
CA PHE A 79 12.92 2.60 -7.11
C PHE A 79 13.78 1.84 -8.14
N LEU A 80 14.80 2.47 -8.72
CA LEU A 80 15.71 1.82 -9.67
C LEU A 80 16.63 0.78 -9.03
N LYS A 81 16.86 0.86 -7.71
CA LYS A 81 17.66 -0.11 -6.95
C LYS A 81 16.85 -1.31 -6.45
N ALA A 82 15.53 -1.21 -6.40
CA ALA A 82 14.67 -2.23 -5.83
C ALA A 82 14.88 -3.59 -6.54
N PRO A 83 15.33 -4.64 -5.84
CA PRO A 83 15.60 -5.93 -6.46
C PRO A 83 14.28 -6.62 -6.81
N HIS A 84 13.91 -6.62 -8.09
CA HIS A 84 12.76 -7.36 -8.63
C HIS A 84 12.83 -8.90 -8.44
N ARG A 85 13.92 -9.43 -7.88
CA ARG A 85 14.23 -10.86 -7.97
C ARG A 85 13.56 -11.73 -6.90
N GLN A 86 13.00 -11.17 -5.83
CA GLN A 86 12.36 -11.94 -4.74
C GLN A 86 11.22 -11.21 -4.01
N SER A 87 10.48 -10.34 -4.70
CA SER A 87 9.35 -9.63 -4.09
C SER A 87 8.17 -10.58 -3.90
N ASN A 88 7.61 -10.66 -2.68
CA ASN A 88 6.35 -11.36 -2.48
C ASN A 88 5.18 -10.53 -3.05
N PHE A 89 3.99 -11.12 -3.12
CA PHE A 89 2.81 -10.47 -3.68
C PHE A 89 2.53 -9.11 -3.01
N SER A 90 2.56 -9.07 -1.68
CA SER A 90 2.31 -7.86 -0.89
C SER A 90 3.36 -6.77 -1.12
N ASP A 91 4.63 -7.15 -1.26
CA ASP A 91 5.71 -6.21 -1.56
C ASP A 91 5.45 -5.48 -2.89
N LEU A 92 5.06 -6.22 -3.94
CA LEU A 92 4.76 -5.63 -5.25
C LEU A 92 3.59 -4.64 -5.19
N LEU A 93 2.56 -4.94 -4.39
CA LEU A 93 1.44 -4.03 -4.18
C LEU A 93 1.85 -2.78 -3.39
N SER A 94 2.67 -2.93 -2.34
CA SER A 94 3.19 -1.79 -1.59
C SER A 94 4.03 -0.86 -2.47
N TYR A 95 4.90 -1.42 -3.32
CA TYR A 95 5.67 -0.63 -4.29
C TYR A 95 4.77 0.08 -5.31
N GLY A 96 3.71 -0.60 -5.79
CA GLY A 96 2.74 -0.01 -6.70
C GLY A 96 2.01 1.19 -6.09
N HIS A 97 1.59 1.05 -4.83
CA HIS A 97 0.95 2.12 -4.08
C HIS A 97 1.89 3.33 -3.88
N ALA A 98 3.12 3.08 -3.41
CA ALA A 98 4.13 4.13 -3.26
C ALA A 98 4.43 4.83 -4.60
N ALA A 99 4.51 4.07 -5.69
CA ALA A 99 4.73 4.62 -7.02
C ALA A 99 3.55 5.48 -7.51
N ALA A 100 2.31 5.10 -7.21
CA ALA A 100 1.14 5.91 -7.57
C ALA A 100 1.14 7.27 -6.85
N ILE A 101 1.52 7.29 -5.57
CA ILE A 101 1.68 8.52 -4.78
C ILE A 101 2.84 9.35 -5.34
N ALA A 102 4.01 8.74 -5.58
CA ALA A 102 5.16 9.44 -6.14
C ALA A 102 4.87 10.03 -7.54
N TYR A 103 4.12 9.31 -8.39
CA TYR A 103 3.67 9.85 -9.67
C TYR A 103 2.71 11.04 -9.49
N THR A 104 1.87 10.99 -8.45
CA THR A 104 0.99 12.12 -8.10
C THR A 104 1.81 13.35 -7.74
N ALA A 105 2.85 13.19 -6.92
CA ALA A 105 3.75 14.24 -6.46
C ALA A 105 4.61 14.83 -7.60
N TYR A 106 5.24 13.97 -8.41
CA TYR A 106 6.36 14.39 -9.29
C TYR A 106 6.10 14.26 -10.79
N LYS A 107 5.04 13.55 -11.19
CA LYS A 107 4.69 13.27 -12.61
C LYS A 107 5.79 12.56 -13.42
N ASP A 108 6.71 11.88 -12.74
CA ASP A 108 7.79 11.12 -13.38
C ASP A 108 7.28 9.79 -13.96
N PRO A 109 7.49 9.51 -15.26
CA PRO A 109 7.08 8.27 -15.91
C PRO A 109 7.58 6.99 -15.23
N VAL A 110 8.73 7.00 -14.57
CA VAL A 110 9.24 5.81 -13.87
C VAL A 110 8.23 5.35 -12.81
N PHE A 111 7.73 6.27 -11.98
CA PHE A 111 6.74 5.92 -10.96
C PHE A 111 5.42 5.46 -11.57
N ARG A 112 4.98 6.08 -12.67
CA ARG A 112 3.79 5.62 -13.40
C ARG A 112 3.95 4.17 -13.86
N ASP A 113 5.09 3.83 -14.44
CA ASP A 113 5.32 2.50 -15.03
C ASP A 113 5.33 1.42 -13.93
N TYR A 114 5.92 1.70 -12.76
CA TYR A 114 5.83 0.83 -11.57
C TYR A 114 4.38 0.68 -11.09
N ALA A 115 3.63 1.78 -10.96
CA ALA A 115 2.24 1.75 -10.52
C ALA A 115 1.34 0.92 -11.46
N VAL A 116 1.50 1.12 -12.78
CA VAL A 116 0.75 0.38 -13.81
C VAL A 116 1.09 -1.11 -13.79
N GLN A 117 2.37 -1.46 -13.66
CA GLN A 117 2.79 -2.86 -13.57
C GLN A 117 2.18 -3.55 -12.35
N SER A 118 2.26 -2.90 -11.18
CA SER A 118 1.69 -3.43 -9.95
C SER A 118 0.16 -3.55 -10.02
N TRP A 119 -0.52 -2.58 -10.62
CA TRP A 119 -1.97 -2.64 -10.85
C TRP A 119 -2.40 -3.86 -11.68
N TYR A 120 -1.75 -4.10 -12.82
CA TYR A 120 -2.07 -5.26 -13.65
C TYR A 120 -1.74 -6.58 -12.95
N PHE A 121 -0.65 -6.60 -12.20
CA PHE A 121 -0.29 -7.75 -11.38
C PHE A 121 -1.35 -8.03 -10.31
N GLY A 122 -1.71 -7.06 -9.49
CA GLY A 122 -2.76 -7.18 -8.48
C GLY A 122 -4.09 -7.60 -9.08
N ARG A 123 -4.49 -6.97 -10.20
CA ARG A 123 -5.75 -7.27 -10.91
C ARG A 123 -5.86 -8.72 -11.35
N THR A 124 -4.75 -9.38 -11.68
CA THR A 124 -4.72 -10.80 -12.07
C THR A 124 -5.16 -11.72 -10.92
N TYR A 125 -5.01 -11.26 -9.68
CA TYR A 125 -5.38 -11.99 -8.46
C TYR A 125 -6.60 -11.38 -7.74
N THR A 126 -7.30 -10.44 -8.37
CA THR A 126 -8.55 -9.86 -7.87
C THR A 126 -9.75 -10.57 -8.48
N LEU A 127 -10.64 -11.08 -7.63
CA LEU A 127 -11.84 -11.80 -8.04
C LEU A 127 -12.82 -10.90 -8.78
N SER A 128 -13.20 -11.29 -10.00
CA SER A 128 -14.31 -10.67 -10.72
C SER A 128 -15.67 -11.22 -10.26
N ALA A 129 -16.75 -10.46 -10.47
CA ALA A 129 -18.11 -10.94 -10.20
C ALA A 129 -18.45 -12.23 -10.99
N GLN A 130 -17.90 -12.38 -12.20
CA GLN A 130 -18.11 -13.57 -13.02
C GLN A 130 -17.41 -14.81 -12.43
N GLU A 131 -16.16 -14.67 -11.97
CA GLU A 131 -15.43 -15.76 -11.31
C GLU A 131 -16.13 -16.20 -10.02
N VAL A 132 -16.63 -15.25 -9.23
CA VAL A 132 -17.39 -15.51 -8.02
C VAL A 132 -18.69 -16.25 -8.35
N ALA A 133 -19.46 -15.78 -9.34
CA ALA A 133 -20.70 -16.46 -9.77
C ALA A 133 -20.44 -17.88 -10.29
N ALA A 134 -19.35 -18.08 -11.02
CA ALA A 134 -18.92 -19.39 -11.54
C ALA A 134 -18.29 -20.29 -10.46
N GLY A 135 -18.00 -19.76 -9.27
CA GLY A 135 -17.32 -20.50 -8.20
C GLY A 135 -15.88 -20.89 -8.54
N LYS A 136 -15.22 -20.18 -9.47
CA LYS A 136 -13.90 -20.56 -9.99
C LYS A 136 -13.07 -19.33 -10.36
N SER A 137 -11.79 -19.35 -10.01
CA SER A 137 -10.78 -18.38 -10.50
C SER A 137 -9.87 -19.02 -11.55
N ALA A 138 -9.34 -18.20 -12.46
CA ALA A 138 -8.32 -18.64 -13.42
C ALA A 138 -6.94 -18.92 -12.77
N VAL A 139 -6.66 -18.32 -11.61
CA VAL A 139 -5.34 -18.37 -10.96
C VAL A 139 -5.29 -19.21 -9.68
N LYS A 140 -6.43 -19.78 -9.26
CA LYS A 140 -6.54 -20.62 -8.06
C LYS A 140 -7.05 -22.02 -8.40
N ASN A 141 -6.58 -23.00 -7.65
CA ASN A 141 -6.85 -24.43 -7.87
C ASN A 141 -7.88 -25.01 -6.87
N PHE A 142 -8.78 -24.16 -6.37
CA PHE A 142 -9.87 -24.55 -5.48
C PHE A 142 -11.17 -23.86 -5.88
N SER A 143 -12.30 -24.43 -5.48
CA SER A 143 -13.61 -23.83 -5.70
C SER A 143 -13.79 -22.60 -4.81
N LEU A 144 -14.24 -21.50 -5.39
CA LEU A 144 -14.56 -20.28 -4.65
C LEU A 144 -15.91 -20.41 -3.97
N THR A 145 -16.02 -19.89 -2.76
CA THR A 145 -17.31 -19.53 -2.18
C THR A 145 -17.84 -18.27 -2.86
N GLN A 146 -19.16 -18.09 -2.94
CA GLN A 146 -19.72 -16.87 -3.53
C GLN A 146 -19.64 -15.68 -2.55
N GLU A 147 -19.71 -15.98 -1.27
CA GLU A 147 -19.84 -15.00 -0.19
C GLU A 147 -18.87 -15.30 0.96
N CYS A 148 -18.57 -14.26 1.72
CA CYS A 148 -17.90 -14.30 3.01
C CYS A 148 -18.72 -13.43 3.97
N GLN A 149 -19.36 -14.03 4.99
CA GLN A 149 -20.23 -13.32 5.95
C GLN A 149 -21.33 -12.49 5.26
N ASP A 150 -22.08 -13.12 4.34
CA ASP A 150 -23.17 -12.51 3.55
C ASP A 150 -22.73 -11.33 2.64
N LEU A 151 -21.41 -11.14 2.45
CA LEU A 151 -20.84 -10.17 1.51
C LEU A 151 -20.25 -10.88 0.30
N THR A 152 -20.44 -10.31 -0.89
CA THR A 152 -19.83 -10.83 -2.11
C THR A 152 -18.30 -10.84 -2.01
N MET A 153 -17.65 -11.90 -2.50
CA MET A 153 -16.19 -11.93 -2.61
C MET A 153 -15.64 -11.16 -3.83
N ALA A 154 -16.52 -10.61 -4.68
CA ALA A 154 -16.11 -9.85 -5.85
C ALA A 154 -15.33 -8.59 -5.43
N GLY A 155 -14.22 -8.34 -6.11
CA GLY A 155 -13.26 -7.29 -5.73
C GLY A 155 -12.22 -7.72 -4.70
N GLY A 156 -12.39 -8.87 -4.04
CA GLY A 156 -11.39 -9.41 -3.13
C GLY A 156 -10.11 -9.82 -3.87
N THR A 157 -8.95 -9.41 -3.37
CA THR A 157 -7.64 -9.76 -3.92
C THR A 157 -6.94 -10.78 -3.03
N PHE A 158 -6.36 -11.83 -3.63
CA PHE A 158 -5.64 -12.86 -2.87
C PHE A 158 -4.35 -12.34 -2.22
N TRP A 159 -3.99 -12.91 -1.07
CA TRP A 159 -2.76 -12.57 -0.34
C TRP A 159 -1.49 -13.08 -1.03
N ALA A 160 -1.58 -14.19 -1.75
CA ALA A 160 -0.43 -14.85 -2.37
C ALA A 160 -0.76 -15.35 -3.77
N THR A 161 0.30 -15.47 -4.58
CA THR A 161 0.24 -16.04 -5.93
C THR A 161 0.10 -17.57 -5.94
N ASP A 162 0.35 -18.23 -4.79
CA ASP A 162 0.18 -19.67 -4.64
C ASP A 162 -1.27 -20.08 -4.99
N ALA A 163 -1.40 -20.99 -5.96
CA ALA A 163 -2.68 -21.45 -6.47
C ALA A 163 -3.56 -22.15 -5.41
N ASN A 164 -2.96 -22.66 -4.34
CA ASN A 164 -3.64 -23.37 -3.26
C ASN A 164 -3.90 -22.49 -2.03
N SER A 165 -3.38 -21.25 -1.99
CA SER A 165 -3.61 -20.33 -0.88
C SER A 165 -4.97 -19.65 -1.00
N PRO A 166 -5.89 -19.86 -0.04
CA PRO A 166 -7.25 -19.32 -0.10
C PRO A 166 -7.40 -17.92 0.49
N ALA A 167 -6.35 -17.39 1.14
CA ALA A 167 -6.44 -16.15 1.89
C ALA A 167 -6.63 -14.94 0.95
N LEU A 168 -7.63 -14.11 1.23
CA LEU A 168 -7.79 -12.77 0.67
C LEU A 168 -7.09 -11.75 1.57
N ALA A 169 -6.49 -10.73 0.95
CA ALA A 169 -5.76 -9.66 1.61
C ALA A 169 -6.55 -8.37 1.54
N SER A 170 -6.85 -7.78 2.70
CA SER A 170 -7.42 -6.41 2.75
C SER A 170 -6.50 -5.39 2.09
N LEU A 171 -5.18 -5.53 2.27
CA LEU A 171 -4.16 -4.65 1.67
C LEU A 171 -4.18 -4.65 0.12
N GLY A 172 -4.63 -5.73 -0.51
CA GLY A 172 -4.77 -5.78 -1.98
C GLY A 172 -6.17 -5.48 -2.49
N THR A 173 -7.14 -5.29 -1.60
CA THR A 173 -8.57 -5.13 -1.92
C THR A 173 -9.03 -3.66 -1.84
N GLY A 174 -8.27 -2.80 -1.16
CA GLY A 174 -8.59 -1.38 -0.92
C GLY A 174 -8.02 -0.41 -1.96
#